data_AF-A0A842UN27-F1
#
_entry.id   AF-A0A842UN27-F1
#
_cell.length_a   1.000
_cell.length_b   1.000
_cell.length_c   1.000
_cell.angle_alpha   90.00
_cell.angle_beta   90.00
_cell.angle_gamma   90.00
#
_symmetry.space_group_name_H-M   'P 1'
#
loop_
_entity.id
_entity.type
_entity.pdbx_description
1 polymer ?
#
loop_
_entity_poly.entity_id
_entity_poly.type
_entity_poly.pdbx_seq_one_letter_code
_entity_poly.pdbx_strand_id
1 'polypeptide(L)'
;MKINYSKKEVDGSTSVSAQGRDMNISFKDAVVLSDFLRGKTLSSALKQLDAVVEKKLPVPYRRFNTGIGHRKGGQAKVGKYPVKAAQHFKDVLRNLEGNAEYKGLEAEDLKIIHIQALKGRAILKRKPKGRWKPWSTQYVNIQVIAQEQT
;
A
#
# COMPACT_ATOMS: atom_id res chain seq x y z
N MET A 1 15.60 10.66 -8.32
CA MET A 1 16.40 9.88 -7.35
C MET A 1 15.94 8.43 -7.38
N LYS A 2 16.86 7.47 -7.57
CA LYS A 2 16.53 6.03 -7.56
C LYS A 2 16.27 5.60 -6.12
N ILE A 3 15.12 4.96 -5.87
CA ILE A 3 14.77 4.43 -4.56
C ILE A 3 15.01 2.92 -4.60
N ASN A 4 15.96 2.44 -3.82
CA ASN A 4 16.25 1.01 -3.72
C ASN A 4 15.20 0.30 -2.87
N TYR A 5 14.96 -0.98 -3.15
CA TYR A 5 14.12 -1.82 -2.31
C TYR A 5 14.78 -2.03 -0.95
N SER A 6 13.99 -2.00 0.12
CA SER A 6 14.49 -2.23 1.47
C SER A 6 14.87 -3.69 1.70
N LYS A 7 14.09 -4.63 1.15
CA LYS A 7 14.39 -6.06 1.17
C LYS A 7 15.40 -6.39 0.07
N LYS A 8 16.59 -6.86 0.47
CA LYS A 8 17.73 -7.14 -0.41
C LYS A 8 17.83 -8.61 -0.84
N GLU A 9 17.40 -9.53 0.02
CA GLU A 9 17.48 -10.97 -0.20
C GLU A 9 16.14 -11.50 -0.69
N VAL A 10 16.04 -11.68 -2.00
CA VAL A 10 14.92 -12.35 -2.67
C VAL A 10 15.47 -13.05 -3.90
N ASP A 11 15.07 -14.30 -4.11
CA ASP A 11 15.47 -15.08 -5.29
C ASP A 11 14.93 -14.42 -6.56
N GLY A 12 15.82 -13.96 -7.43
CA GLY A 12 15.45 -13.16 -8.61
C GLY A 12 14.63 -13.92 -9.67
N SER A 13 14.73 -15.26 -9.67
CA SER A 13 14.03 -16.16 -10.58
C SER A 13 12.54 -16.32 -10.23
N THR A 14 12.22 -16.50 -8.94
CA THR A 14 10.85 -16.80 -8.46
C THR A 14 10.11 -15.58 -7.90
N SER A 15 10.74 -14.40 -7.95
CA SER A 15 10.16 -13.18 -7.38
C SER A 15 9.92 -12.08 -8.40
N VAL A 16 8.91 -11.27 -8.10
CA VAL A 16 8.50 -10.10 -8.88
C VAL A 16 8.46 -8.91 -7.96
N SER A 17 8.87 -7.75 -8.46
CA SER A 17 8.82 -6.50 -7.71
C SER A 17 8.09 -5.41 -8.47
N ALA A 18 7.44 -4.52 -7.73
CA ALA A 18 6.79 -3.32 -8.26
C ALA A 18 6.95 -2.16 -7.28
N GLN A 19 7.00 -0.95 -7.82
CA GLN A 19 7.14 0.27 -7.04
C GLN A 19 6.20 1.36 -7.52
N GLY A 20 5.39 1.90 -6.60
CA GLY A 20 4.69 3.16 -6.79
C GLY A 20 5.52 4.31 -6.24
N ARG A 21 5.71 5.39 -7.01
CA ARG A 21 6.51 6.55 -6.60
C ARG A 21 5.66 7.81 -6.55
N ASP A 22 6.00 8.70 -5.63
CA ASP A 22 5.41 10.02 -5.46
C ASP A 22 3.87 10.01 -5.52
N MET A 23 3.25 9.10 -4.78
CA MET A 23 1.79 9.02 -4.67
C MET A 23 1.27 10.04 -3.66
N ASN A 24 0.23 10.76 -4.04
CA ASN A 24 -0.43 11.76 -3.19
C ASN A 24 -1.45 11.07 -2.25
N ILE A 25 -0.95 10.25 -1.33
CA ILE A 25 -1.74 9.50 -0.37
C ILE A 25 -1.27 9.76 1.06
N SER A 26 -2.14 9.50 2.02
CA SER A 26 -1.78 9.55 3.44
C SER A 26 -0.78 8.44 3.78
N PHE A 27 0.37 8.83 4.34
CA PHE A 27 1.38 7.86 4.80
C PHE A 27 0.83 6.89 5.86
N LYS A 28 -0.04 7.38 6.75
CA LYS A 28 -0.61 6.56 7.83
C LYS A 28 -1.51 5.47 7.26
N ASP A 29 -2.36 5.83 6.30
CA ASP A 29 -3.27 4.88 5.64
C ASP A 29 -2.49 3.89 4.78
N ALA A 30 -1.44 4.35 4.10
CA ALA A 30 -0.56 3.48 3.33
C ALA A 30 0.15 2.43 4.21
N VAL A 31 0.65 2.80 5.38
CA VAL A 31 1.27 1.85 6.34
C VAL A 31 0.25 0.81 6.82
N VAL A 32 -0.96 1.23 7.14
CA VAL A 32 -2.02 0.30 7.59
C VAL A 32 -2.45 -0.63 6.46
N LEU A 33 -2.59 -0.14 5.23
CA LEU A 33 -2.87 -0.98 4.07
C LEU A 33 -1.73 -1.95 3.75
N SER A 34 -0.46 -1.54 3.85
CA SER A 34 0.67 -2.44 3.71
C SER A 34 0.60 -3.59 4.72
N ASP A 35 0.29 -3.31 5.99
CA ASP A 35 0.12 -4.36 7.01
C ASP A 35 -1.04 -5.30 6.67
N PHE A 36 -2.15 -4.73 6.17
CA PHE A 36 -3.34 -5.49 5.82
C PHE A 36 -3.15 -6.44 4.63
N LEU A 37 -2.31 -6.08 3.65
CA LEU A 37 -2.09 -6.86 2.43
C LEU A 37 -0.93 -7.86 2.55
N ARG A 38 -0.07 -7.70 3.56
CA ARG A 38 1.11 -8.56 3.75
C ARG A 38 0.70 -10.02 3.94
N GLY A 39 1.38 -10.92 3.22
CA GLY A 39 1.18 -12.37 3.32
C GLY A 39 -0.03 -12.91 2.58
N LYS A 40 -0.77 -12.07 1.84
CA LYS A 40 -1.89 -12.51 1.00
C LYS A 40 -1.42 -12.86 -0.40
N THR A 41 -2.20 -13.68 -1.10
CA THR A 41 -2.03 -13.91 -2.54
C THR A 41 -2.42 -12.66 -3.31
N LEU A 42 -1.85 -12.48 -4.50
CA LEU A 42 -2.10 -11.30 -5.35
C LEU A 42 -3.59 -11.14 -5.68
N SER A 43 -4.24 -12.23 -6.10
CA SER A 43 -5.68 -12.27 -6.41
C SER A 43 -6.55 -11.89 -5.21
N SER A 44 -6.22 -12.40 -4.01
CA SER A 44 -6.94 -12.07 -2.77
C SER A 44 -6.75 -10.59 -2.39
N ALA A 45 -5.53 -10.08 -2.54
CA ALA A 45 -5.21 -8.68 -2.26
C ALA A 45 -5.99 -7.71 -3.17
N LEU A 46 -6.08 -7.99 -4.47
CA LEU A 46 -6.87 -7.20 -5.42
C LEU A 46 -8.36 -7.21 -5.07
N LYS A 47 -8.94 -8.39 -4.82
CA LYS A 47 -10.36 -8.53 -4.42
C LYS A 47 -10.69 -7.74 -3.16
N GLN A 48 -9.79 -7.77 -2.17
CA GLN A 48 -10.00 -7.03 -0.93
C GLN A 48 -9.86 -5.52 -1.12
N LEU A 49 -8.93 -5.07 -1.95
CA LEU A 49 -8.81 -3.65 -2.28
C LEU A 49 -10.08 -3.14 -2.97
N ASP A 50 -10.69 -3.93 -3.85
CA ASP A 50 -11.97 -3.61 -4.48
C ASP A 50 -13.10 -3.50 -3.46
N ALA A 51 -13.19 -4.46 -2.53
CA ALA A 51 -14.16 -4.39 -1.44
C ALA A 51 -13.95 -3.16 -0.52
N VAL A 52 -12.71 -2.70 -0.33
CA VAL A 52 -12.39 -1.48 0.43
C VAL A 52 -12.80 -0.22 -0.34
N VAL A 53 -12.59 -0.18 -1.66
CA VAL A 53 -13.01 0.93 -2.54
C VAL A 53 -14.54 1.05 -2.54
N GLU A 54 -15.25 -0.08 -2.59
CA GLU A 54 -16.70 -0.17 -2.48
C GLU A 54 -17.24 0.04 -1.06
N LYS A 55 -16.35 0.23 -0.07
CA LYS A 55 -16.69 0.39 1.36
C LYS A 55 -17.45 -0.80 1.96
N LYS A 56 -17.31 -1.98 1.39
CA LYS A 56 -17.88 -3.24 1.91
C LYS A 56 -17.00 -3.86 3.00
N LEU A 57 -15.68 -3.73 2.85
CA LEU A 57 -14.70 -4.31 3.78
C LEU A 57 -13.92 -3.21 4.52
N PRO A 58 -14.06 -3.07 5.86
CA PRO A 58 -13.28 -2.09 6.61
C PRO A 58 -11.85 -2.58 6.82
N VAL A 59 -10.88 -1.69 6.62
CA VAL A 59 -9.48 -1.96 6.93
C VAL A 59 -9.27 -1.81 8.45
N PRO A 60 -8.69 -2.80 9.14
CA PRO A 60 -8.43 -2.70 10.57
C PRO A 60 -7.26 -1.76 10.87
N TYR A 61 -7.49 -0.74 11.70
CA TYR A 61 -6.45 0.21 12.10
C TYR A 61 -5.83 -0.24 13.42
N ARG A 62 -4.74 -1.02 13.35
CA ARG A 62 -3.93 -1.40 14.53
C ARG A 62 -3.01 -0.28 14.98
N ARG A 63 -2.55 0.54 14.04
CA ARG A 63 -1.74 1.74 14.27
C ARG A 63 -2.50 2.97 13.77
N PHE A 64 -2.16 4.14 14.31
CA PHE A 64 -2.79 5.42 13.96
C PHE A 64 -4.32 5.42 14.18
N ASN A 65 -4.78 4.81 15.26
CA ASN A 65 -6.18 4.55 15.56
C ASN A 65 -6.86 5.59 16.48
N THR A 66 -6.12 6.63 16.92
CA THR A 66 -6.67 7.71 17.75
C THR A 66 -7.81 8.44 17.02
N GLY A 67 -8.97 8.55 17.68
CA GLY A 67 -10.15 9.24 17.15
C GLY A 67 -10.86 8.53 15.98
N ILE A 68 -10.60 7.24 15.77
CA ILE A 68 -11.29 6.43 14.75
C ILE A 68 -12.48 5.70 15.39
N GLY A 69 -13.66 5.82 14.76
CA GLY A 69 -14.86 5.12 15.22
C GLY A 69 -14.81 3.61 15.02
N HIS A 70 -15.61 2.90 15.81
CA HIS A 70 -15.75 1.45 15.70
C HIS A 70 -16.50 1.05 14.42
N ARG A 71 -16.19 -0.15 13.89
CA ARG A 71 -16.86 -0.70 12.70
C ARG A 71 -17.20 -2.17 12.92
N LYS A 72 -18.40 -2.58 12.48
CA LYS A 72 -18.82 -3.98 12.42
C LYS A 72 -18.28 -4.63 11.14
N GLY A 73 -18.02 -5.93 11.19
CA GLY A 73 -17.61 -6.73 10.01
C GLY A 73 -16.11 -6.71 9.69
N GLY A 74 -15.27 -6.12 10.53
CA GLY A 74 -13.80 -6.17 10.40
C GLY A 74 -13.14 -7.08 11.44
N GLN A 75 -11.89 -7.47 11.19
CA GLN A 75 -11.07 -8.23 12.16
C GLN A 75 -10.72 -7.43 13.42
N ALA A 76 -10.91 -6.10 13.42
CA ALA A 76 -10.63 -5.23 14.54
C ALA A 76 -11.84 -4.35 14.87
N LYS A 77 -11.97 -3.98 16.16
CA LYS A 77 -13.02 -3.07 16.65
C LYS A 77 -12.98 -1.71 15.95
N VAL A 78 -11.80 -1.25 15.57
CA VAL A 78 -11.55 0.06 14.94
C VAL A 78 -11.14 -0.11 13.47
N GLY A 79 -11.79 0.62 12.56
CA GLY A 79 -11.47 0.55 11.13
C GLY A 79 -11.97 1.72 10.29
N LYS A 80 -11.38 1.89 9.10
CA LYS A 80 -11.78 2.88 8.07
C LYS A 80 -11.78 2.26 6.67
N TYR A 81 -12.29 3.03 5.72
CA TYR A 81 -12.22 2.74 4.29
C TYR A 81 -11.30 3.75 3.61
N PRO A 82 -9.97 3.50 3.55
CA PRO A 82 -9.02 4.41 2.91
C PRO A 82 -9.08 4.32 1.37
N VAL A 83 -10.19 4.76 0.78
CA VAL A 83 -10.51 4.59 -0.66
C VAL A 83 -9.39 5.12 -1.57
N LYS A 84 -8.90 6.34 -1.32
CA LYS A 84 -7.84 6.96 -2.12
C LYS A 84 -6.55 6.14 -2.10
N ALA A 85 -6.16 5.64 -0.93
CA ALA A 85 -4.95 4.83 -0.82
C ALA A 85 -5.17 3.45 -1.47
N ALA A 86 -6.34 2.84 -1.28
CA ALA A 86 -6.67 1.54 -1.87
C ALA A 86 -6.60 1.56 -3.41
N GLN A 87 -7.08 2.64 -4.06
CA GLN A 87 -6.97 2.82 -5.50
C GLN A 87 -5.51 2.80 -5.97
N HIS A 88 -4.64 3.59 -5.34
CA HIS A 88 -3.21 3.60 -5.69
C HIS A 88 -2.51 2.26 -5.41
N PHE A 89 -2.88 1.55 -4.35
CA PHE A 89 -2.35 0.20 -4.10
C PHE A 89 -2.79 -0.79 -5.18
N LYS A 90 -4.04 -0.69 -5.65
CA LYS A 90 -4.56 -1.53 -6.73
C LYS A 90 -3.75 -1.33 -8.01
N ASP A 91 -3.44 -0.08 -8.37
CA ASP A 91 -2.62 0.23 -9.54
C ASP A 91 -1.21 -0.38 -9.43
N VAL A 92 -0.60 -0.30 -8.25
CA VAL A 92 0.73 -0.90 -8.00
C VAL A 92 0.70 -2.43 -8.08
N LEU A 93 -0.36 -3.08 -7.57
CA LEU A 93 -0.51 -4.54 -7.65
C LEU A 93 -0.82 -5.02 -9.07
N ARG A 94 -1.58 -4.26 -9.87
CA ARG A 94 -1.77 -4.55 -11.30
C ARG A 94 -0.48 -4.45 -12.09
N ASN A 95 0.37 -3.49 -11.75
CA ASN A 95 1.71 -3.41 -12.33
C ASN A 95 2.58 -4.61 -11.91
N LEU A 96 2.43 -5.09 -10.67
CA LEU A 96 3.11 -6.30 -10.21
C LEU A 96 2.64 -7.55 -10.98
N GLU A 97 1.34 -7.63 -11.29
CA GLU A 97 0.73 -8.67 -12.12
C GLU A 97 1.32 -8.68 -13.54
N GLY A 98 1.35 -7.52 -14.21
CA GLY A 98 1.98 -7.42 -15.54
C GLY A 98 3.47 -7.76 -15.54
N ASN A 99 4.19 -7.44 -14.46
CA ASN A 99 5.59 -7.85 -14.30
C ASN A 99 5.75 -9.36 -14.08
N ALA A 100 4.76 -10.02 -13.48
CA ALA A 100 4.74 -11.46 -13.28
C ALA A 100 4.49 -12.19 -14.60
N GLU A 101 3.50 -11.74 -15.36
CA GLU A 101 3.20 -12.25 -16.69
C GLU A 101 4.42 -12.13 -17.62
N TYR A 102 5.12 -10.99 -17.57
CA TYR A 102 6.36 -10.81 -18.33
C TYR A 102 7.46 -11.81 -17.96
N LYS A 103 7.52 -12.24 -16.68
CA LYS A 103 8.46 -13.27 -16.22
C LYS A 103 7.96 -14.69 -16.44
N GLY A 104 6.73 -14.89 -16.91
CA GLY A 104 6.11 -16.20 -17.05
C GLY A 104 5.67 -16.85 -15.74
N LEU A 105 5.44 -16.04 -14.69
CA LEU A 105 4.94 -16.52 -13.39
C LEU A 105 3.42 -16.38 -13.34
N GLU A 106 2.73 -17.38 -12.79
CA GLU A 106 1.28 -17.32 -12.64
C GLU A 106 0.85 -16.41 -11.47
N ALA A 107 -0.09 -15.51 -11.74
CA ALA A 107 -0.56 -14.52 -10.77
C ALA A 107 -1.28 -15.15 -9.55
N GLU A 108 -1.84 -16.35 -9.71
CA GLU A 108 -2.58 -17.04 -8.65
C GLU A 108 -1.65 -17.57 -7.55
N ASP A 109 -0.45 -18.03 -7.94
CA ASP A 109 0.55 -18.60 -7.04
C ASP A 109 1.44 -17.55 -6.37
N LEU A 110 1.30 -16.28 -6.76
CA LEU A 110 2.08 -15.18 -6.19
C LEU A 110 1.57 -14.73 -4.83
N LYS A 111 2.44 -14.85 -3.84
CA LYS A 111 2.22 -14.35 -2.48
C LYS A 111 3.03 -13.10 -2.21
N ILE A 112 2.39 -12.09 -1.60
CA ILE A 112 3.05 -10.84 -1.22
C ILE A 112 3.95 -11.09 0.01
N ILE A 113 5.24 -11.25 -0.23
CA ILE A 113 6.26 -11.46 0.81
C ILE A 113 6.68 -10.16 1.49
N HIS A 114 6.69 -9.05 0.74
CA HIS A 114 7.14 -7.77 1.24
C HIS A 114 6.28 -6.66 0.68
N ILE A 115 5.76 -5.83 1.57
CA ILE A 115 5.06 -4.61 1.20
C ILE A 115 5.34 -3.53 2.24
N GLN A 116 5.71 -2.36 1.74
CA GLN A 116 6.12 -1.23 2.57
C GLN A 116 5.69 0.10 1.96
N ALA A 117 5.23 1.00 2.82
CA ALA A 117 5.06 2.42 2.50
C ALA A 117 6.24 3.22 3.08
N LEU A 118 6.83 4.07 2.26
CA LEU A 118 7.95 4.96 2.58
C LEU A 118 7.51 6.42 2.41
N LYS A 119 7.99 7.31 3.29
CA LYS A 119 7.78 8.75 3.12
C LYS A 119 8.58 9.21 1.90
N GLY A 120 7.89 9.82 0.93
CA GLY A 120 8.49 10.46 -0.23
C GLY A 120 8.82 11.94 0.01
N ARG A 121 8.75 12.75 -1.04
CA ARG A 121 8.97 14.20 -0.92
C ARG A 121 7.84 14.89 -0.16
N ALA A 122 8.17 15.92 0.61
CA ALA A 122 7.20 16.83 1.21
C ALA A 122 7.11 18.10 0.35
N ILE A 123 5.93 18.41 -0.20
CA ILE A 123 5.70 19.66 -0.90
C ILE A 123 5.18 20.69 0.10
N LEU A 124 5.96 21.75 0.31
CA LEU A 124 5.56 22.88 1.15
C LEU A 124 4.54 23.74 0.40
N LYS A 125 3.46 24.11 1.10
CA LYS A 125 2.44 25.02 0.59
C LYS A 125 2.69 26.42 1.12
N ARG A 126 2.25 27.41 0.34
CA ARG A 126 2.26 28.82 0.78
C ARG A 126 1.44 28.95 2.06
N LYS A 127 2.04 29.60 3.07
CA LYS A 127 1.38 29.89 4.33
C LYS A 127 0.79 31.31 4.32
N PRO A 128 -0.33 31.55 5.03
CA PRO A 128 -0.80 32.90 5.32
C PRO A 128 0.24 33.70 6.10
N LYS A 129 0.20 35.03 5.99
CA LYS A 129 1.05 35.92 6.80
C LYS A 129 0.73 35.72 8.29
N GLY A 130 1.74 35.84 9.16
CA GLY A 130 1.60 35.68 10.61
C GLY A 130 1.64 34.24 11.15
N ARG A 131 1.57 33.21 10.29
CA ARG A 131 1.73 31.81 10.73
C ARG A 131 3.20 31.40 10.75
N TRP A 132 3.68 30.74 11.81
CA TRP A 132 5.06 30.23 11.88
C TRP A 132 5.30 29.05 10.93
N LYS A 133 4.54 27.95 11.07
CA LYS A 133 4.75 26.72 10.30
C LYS A 133 3.89 26.65 9.03
N PRO A 134 4.48 26.40 7.85
CA PRO A 134 3.72 26.15 6.63
C PRO A 134 3.06 24.78 6.64
N TRP A 135 2.02 24.61 5.83
CA TRP A 135 1.45 23.30 5.58
C TRP A 135 2.34 22.53 4.60
N SER A 136 2.39 21.21 4.75
CA SER A 136 3.07 20.33 3.82
C SER A 136 2.16 19.20 3.36
N THR A 137 2.30 18.81 2.09
CA THR A 137 1.72 17.57 1.56
C THR A 137 2.83 16.56 1.41
N GLN A 138 2.74 15.50 2.20
CA GLN A 138 3.69 14.41 2.20
C GLN A 138 3.28 13.40 1.13
N TYR A 139 4.15 13.17 0.15
CA TYR A 139 3.99 12.09 -0.82
C TYR A 139 4.52 10.78 -0.24
N VAL A 140 4.10 9.66 -0.82
CA VAL A 140 4.41 8.32 -0.35
C VAL A 140 4.89 7.47 -1.52
N ASN A 141 5.90 6.64 -1.25
CA ASN A 141 6.37 5.62 -2.16
C ASN A 141 5.93 4.26 -1.61
N ILE A 142 5.49 3.35 -2.45
CA ILE A 142 5.13 1.97 -2.08
C ILE A 142 6.08 1.04 -2.78
N GLN A 143 6.59 0.06 -2.05
CA GLN A 143 7.39 -1.03 -2.58
C GLN A 143 6.65 -2.34 -2.30
N VAL A 144 6.55 -3.18 -3.32
CA VAL A 144 5.94 -4.51 -3.22
C VAL A 144 6.89 -5.52 -3.85
N ILE A 145 7.02 -6.67 -3.20
CA ILE A 145 7.68 -7.86 -3.74
C ILE A 145 6.74 -9.03 -3.47
N ALA A 146 6.47 -9.79 -4.53
CA ALA A 146 5.78 -11.07 -4.46
C ALA A 146 6.73 -12.19 -4.87
N GLN A 147 6.47 -13.38 -4.35
CA GLN A 147 7.22 -14.59 -4.66
C GLN A 147 6.21 -15.70 -4.92
N GLU A 148 6.55 -16.58 -5.85
CA GLU A 148 5.81 -17.81 -6.11
C GLU A 148 5.80 -18.68 -4.87
N GLN A 149 4.62 -19.20 -4.51
CA GLN A 149 4.46 -20.10 -3.39
C GLN A 149 4.77 -21.52 -3.85
N THR A 150 5.90 -22.08 -3.38
CA THR A 150 6.24 -23.51 -3.56
C THR A 150 5.22 -24.41 -2.87
#